data_AF-A0A1Y1U9Q9-F1
#
_entry.id   AF-A0A1Y1U9Q9-F1
#
_cell.length_a   1.000
_cell.length_b   1.000
_cell.length_c   1.000
_cell.angle_alpha   90.00
_cell.angle_beta   90.00
_cell.angle_gamma   90.00
#
_symmetry.space_group_name_H-M   'P 1'
#
loop_
_entity.id
_entity.type
_entity.pdbx_description
1 polymer ?
#
loop_
_entity_poly.entity_id
_entity_poly.type
_entity_poly.pdbx_seq_one_letter_code
_entity_poly.pdbx_strand_id
1 'polypeptide(L)'
;MSSFQFGHFGYICERAALTICPLVGTDLGVMPTCYSRNVQLGSQIIFQPATCFVHIAALAMTLIMLFHVRSKYTAVGRKEIVLFFYLYMFVELLAIFLDSAIIPTAHQVYPWFAAVYAGALGALYWCILINGFVGFQFHEDGTPMSLWFLRLSCLAIWGICFFIAIATFKGFVSFSFTKPIGLFITYLMFPAVCVLIYVVSQLVLVIRTLDDRWVIGDIIFGTAFYVVGCVLLFAFSVKICDAVSHYIDGVFFFTLCMLLAVMMVYKYWDSITKEDLEFSVGSKQAVWEVKDPLLPAGSEYAMEDDQQSQFRGAGGSLIFGGGGNTMYAPSIQYSQHQGAYGNGHNGGYNNGLY
;
A
#
# COMPACT_ATOMS: atom_id res chain seq x y z
N MET A 1 -18.94 28.45 22.06
CA MET A 1 -18.39 27.73 20.89
C MET A 1 -17.36 28.63 20.25
N SER A 2 -16.11 28.19 20.17
CA SER A 2 -15.06 28.98 19.51
C SER A 2 -15.38 29.13 18.02
N SER A 3 -15.07 30.30 17.44
CA SER A 3 -15.13 30.55 16.00
C SER A 3 -13.90 29.97 15.30
N PHE A 4 -14.02 29.57 14.03
CA PHE A 4 -12.87 29.11 13.26
C PHE A 4 -11.82 30.21 13.14
N GLN A 5 -10.57 29.89 13.49
CA GLN A 5 -9.43 30.78 13.36
C GLN A 5 -8.26 30.00 12.75
N PHE A 6 -7.63 30.59 11.73
CA PHE A 6 -6.50 29.98 11.06
C PHE A 6 -5.32 29.80 12.02
N GLY A 7 -4.68 28.62 12.00
CA GLY A 7 -3.52 28.33 12.85
C GLY A 7 -3.86 28.00 14.31
N HIS A 8 -5.14 27.92 14.67
CA HIS A 8 -5.61 27.54 16.00
C HIS A 8 -6.46 26.26 15.94
N PHE A 9 -6.23 25.35 16.88
CA PHE A 9 -6.96 24.09 16.97
C PHE A 9 -8.23 24.16 17.84
N GLY A 10 -8.50 25.27 18.53
CA GLY A 10 -9.64 25.37 19.46
C GLY A 10 -10.98 24.98 18.82
N TYR A 11 -11.30 25.53 17.63
CA TYR A 11 -12.52 25.18 16.91
C TYR A 11 -12.63 23.69 16.57
N ILE A 12 -11.51 23.10 16.17
CA ILE A 12 -11.42 21.72 15.66
C ILE A 12 -11.48 20.75 16.83
N CYS A 13 -10.64 20.95 17.84
CA CYS A 13 -10.53 20.09 19.01
C CYS A 13 -11.73 20.16 19.95
N GLU A 14 -12.49 21.27 19.96
CA GLU A 14 -13.80 21.31 20.63
C GLU A 14 -14.83 20.38 19.96
N ARG A 15 -14.69 20.08 18.66
CA ARG A 15 -15.68 19.32 17.88
C ARG A 15 -15.25 17.89 17.60
N ALA A 16 -13.97 17.65 17.42
CA ALA A 16 -13.40 16.37 17.03
C ALA A 16 -12.34 15.93 18.04
N ALA A 17 -12.45 14.70 18.50
CA ALA A 17 -11.50 14.06 19.40
C ALA A 17 -10.27 13.57 18.60
N LEU A 18 -9.44 14.48 18.09
CA LEU A 18 -8.21 14.10 17.38
C LEU A 18 -7.09 13.74 18.37
N THR A 19 -6.22 12.83 17.97
CA THR A 19 -5.05 12.38 18.76
C THR A 19 -4.09 13.50 19.17
N ILE A 20 -4.09 14.64 18.47
CA ILE A 20 -3.25 15.80 18.79
C ILE A 20 -3.91 16.79 19.76
N CYS A 21 -5.23 16.72 19.95
CA CYS A 21 -6.00 17.69 20.74
C CYS A 21 -5.63 17.77 22.22
N PRO A 22 -5.29 16.64 22.90
CA PRO A 22 -4.80 16.69 24.29
C PRO A 22 -3.47 17.42 24.46
N LEU A 23 -2.76 17.76 23.38
CA LEU A 23 -1.41 18.34 23.40
C LEU A 23 -1.34 19.79 22.92
N VAL A 24 -2.48 20.39 22.57
CA VAL A 24 -2.53 21.74 21.97
C VAL A 24 -3.58 22.62 22.65
N GLY A 25 -3.40 23.94 22.54
CA GLY A 25 -4.31 24.96 23.05
C GLY A 25 -3.96 25.46 24.45
N THR A 26 -3.97 24.56 25.45
CA THR A 26 -3.65 24.90 26.85
C THR A 26 -2.68 23.88 27.44
N ASP A 27 -2.12 24.16 28.62
CA ASP A 27 -1.22 23.22 29.34
C ASP A 27 -1.88 21.86 29.65
N LEU A 28 -3.22 21.82 29.69
CA LEU A 28 -4.02 20.61 29.92
C LEU A 28 -4.63 20.04 28.63
N GLY A 29 -4.38 20.66 27.47
CA GLY A 29 -5.00 20.32 26.20
C GLY A 29 -6.42 20.85 26.02
N VAL A 30 -7.01 20.62 24.85
CA VAL A 30 -8.41 20.93 24.55
C VAL A 30 -9.19 19.62 24.44
N MET A 31 -10.25 19.48 25.24
CA MET A 31 -11.15 18.34 25.12
C MET A 31 -12.35 18.64 24.22
N PRO A 32 -12.87 17.63 23.51
CA PRO A 32 -14.09 17.77 22.73
C PRO A 32 -15.31 17.97 23.63
N THR A 33 -16.29 18.76 23.17
CA THR A 33 -17.55 18.98 23.91
C THR A 33 -18.40 17.73 23.98
N CYS A 34 -18.30 16.85 22.98
CA CYS A 34 -19.00 15.58 22.92
C CYS A 34 -18.05 14.53 22.32
N TYR A 35 -17.97 13.37 22.97
CA TYR A 35 -17.19 12.21 22.52
C TYR A 35 -17.95 10.92 22.86
N SER A 36 -17.60 9.83 22.17
CA SER A 36 -18.19 8.50 22.42
C SER A 36 -17.92 8.04 23.85
N ARG A 37 -18.91 7.39 24.48
CA ARG A 37 -18.76 6.81 25.82
C ARG A 37 -17.60 5.82 25.86
N ASN A 38 -16.92 5.83 27.00
CA ASN A 38 -15.84 4.90 27.29
C ASN A 38 -16.41 3.60 27.81
N VAL A 39 -15.73 2.50 27.50
CA VAL A 39 -16.08 1.18 28.02
C VAL A 39 -14.96 0.73 28.94
N GLN A 40 -15.32 0.32 30.14
CA GLN A 40 -14.37 -0.26 31.09
C GLN A 40 -14.28 -1.76 30.82
N LEU A 41 -13.09 -2.23 30.42
CA LEU A 41 -12.78 -3.64 30.23
C LEU A 41 -11.84 -4.08 31.36
N GLY A 42 -12.42 -4.62 32.43
CA GLY A 42 -11.66 -4.98 33.65
C GLY A 42 -11.03 -3.76 34.30
N SER A 43 -9.69 -3.74 34.38
CA SER A 43 -8.92 -2.62 34.97
C SER A 43 -8.57 -1.50 33.99
N GLN A 44 -8.82 -1.67 32.68
CA GLN A 44 -8.49 -0.66 31.66
C GLN A 44 -9.76 0.02 31.14
N ILE A 45 -9.70 1.34 30.98
CA ILE A 45 -10.74 2.13 30.32
C ILE A 45 -10.34 2.27 28.85
N ILE A 46 -11.20 1.82 27.95
CA ILE A 46 -11.03 1.98 26.51
C ILE A 46 -11.84 3.21 26.07
N PHE A 47 -11.13 4.16 25.49
CA PHE A 47 -11.74 5.35 24.89
C PHE A 47 -12.26 5.02 23.49
N GLN A 48 -13.38 5.62 23.08
CA GLN A 48 -13.95 5.49 21.72
C GLN A 48 -13.91 4.07 21.11
N PRO A 49 -14.51 3.05 21.75
CA PRO A 49 -14.43 1.66 21.29
C PRO A 49 -15.01 1.46 19.88
N ALA A 50 -16.05 2.23 19.50
CA ALA A 50 -16.64 2.16 18.17
C ALA A 50 -15.62 2.49 17.06
N THR A 51 -14.84 3.56 17.23
CA THR A 51 -13.79 3.96 16.28
C THR A 51 -12.67 2.92 16.23
N CYS A 52 -12.29 2.35 17.38
CA CYS A 52 -11.31 1.27 17.45
C CYS A 52 -11.70 0.05 16.59
N PHE A 53 -12.97 -0.35 16.58
CA PHE A 53 -13.45 -1.42 15.69
C PHE A 53 -13.27 -1.08 14.20
N VAL A 54 -13.47 0.18 13.81
CA VAL A 54 -13.26 0.61 12.42
C VAL A 54 -11.78 0.55 12.04
N HIS A 55 -10.87 0.94 12.92
CA HIS A 55 -9.43 0.79 12.68
C HIS A 55 -9.01 -0.68 12.51
N ILE A 56 -9.58 -1.60 13.30
CA ILE A 56 -9.33 -3.04 13.16
C ILE A 56 -9.86 -3.54 11.81
N ALA A 57 -11.07 -3.12 11.42
CA ALA A 57 -11.62 -3.44 10.11
C ALA A 57 -10.76 -2.86 8.97
N ALA A 58 -10.24 -1.64 9.14
CA ALA A 58 -9.35 -1.00 8.18
C ALA A 58 -8.04 -1.76 8.02
N LEU A 59 -7.43 -2.23 9.10
CA LEU A 59 -6.25 -3.10 9.06
C LEU A 59 -6.53 -4.41 8.31
N ALA A 60 -7.65 -5.08 8.63
CA ALA A 60 -8.04 -6.33 7.96
C ALA A 60 -8.24 -6.11 6.45
N MET A 61 -8.97 -5.06 6.06
CA MET A 61 -9.17 -4.69 4.66
C MET A 61 -7.86 -4.33 3.96
N THR A 62 -6.95 -3.63 4.64
CA THR A 62 -5.63 -3.29 4.10
C THR A 62 -4.78 -4.53 3.82
N LEU A 63 -4.84 -5.54 4.69
CA LEU A 63 -4.16 -6.82 4.46
C LEU A 63 -4.71 -7.55 3.23
N ILE A 64 -6.03 -7.56 3.04
CA ILE A 64 -6.68 -8.17 1.87
C ILE A 64 -6.25 -7.44 0.59
N MET A 65 -6.32 -6.11 0.57
CA MET A 65 -5.87 -5.30 -0.57
C MET A 65 -4.40 -5.56 -0.88
N LEU A 66 -3.53 -5.58 0.13
CA LEU A 66 -2.10 -5.86 -0.04
C LEU A 66 -1.85 -7.26 -0.63
N PHE A 67 -2.61 -8.26 -0.20
CA PHE A 67 -2.54 -9.61 -0.76
C PHE A 67 -2.88 -9.62 -2.26
N HIS A 68 -3.97 -8.95 -2.67
CA HIS A 68 -4.36 -8.85 -4.07
C HIS A 68 -3.34 -8.08 -4.92
N VAL A 69 -2.82 -6.95 -4.44
CA VAL A 69 -1.78 -6.18 -5.16
C VAL A 69 -0.54 -7.05 -5.41
N ARG A 70 -0.12 -7.85 -4.43
CA ARG A 70 1.04 -8.73 -4.55
C ARG A 70 0.80 -9.95 -5.44
N SER A 71 -0.45 -10.34 -5.65
CA SER A 71 -0.81 -11.46 -6.52
C SER A 71 -0.69 -11.13 -8.01
N LYS A 72 -0.70 -9.84 -8.39
CA LYS A 72 -0.50 -9.40 -9.78
C LYS A 72 0.99 -9.42 -10.18
N TYR A 73 1.29 -9.87 -11.41
CA TYR A 73 2.66 -10.09 -11.89
C TYR A 73 3.23 -8.93 -12.74
N THR A 74 2.43 -8.26 -13.58
CA THR A 74 2.83 -7.12 -14.44
C THR A 74 1.85 -5.93 -14.32
N ALA A 75 1.87 -5.27 -13.16
CA ALA A 75 1.05 -4.10 -12.88
C ALA A 75 1.91 -2.83 -12.72
N VAL A 76 1.48 -1.75 -13.39
CA VAL A 76 2.14 -0.44 -13.35
C VAL A 76 2.11 0.12 -11.92
N GLY A 77 3.27 0.57 -11.43
CA GLY A 77 3.40 1.17 -10.10
C GLY A 77 3.11 0.21 -8.92
N ARG A 78 3.13 -1.11 -9.15
CA ARG A 78 2.80 -2.12 -8.11
C ARG A 78 3.65 -1.98 -6.85
N LYS A 79 4.96 -1.73 -6.99
CA LYS A 79 5.86 -1.68 -5.82
C LYS A 79 5.69 -0.36 -5.04
N GLU A 80 5.31 0.70 -5.74
CA GLU A 80 5.08 2.05 -5.25
C GLU A 80 3.77 2.12 -4.43
N ILE A 81 2.67 1.55 -4.96
CA ILE A 81 1.39 1.52 -4.24
C ILE A 81 1.43 0.61 -3.01
N VAL A 82 2.25 -0.45 -3.04
CA VAL A 82 2.50 -1.29 -1.87
C VAL A 82 3.09 -0.49 -0.70
N LEU A 83 3.96 0.49 -0.97
CA LEU A 83 4.48 1.37 0.08
C LEU A 83 3.37 2.23 0.69
N PHE A 84 2.43 2.71 -0.11
CA PHE A 84 1.26 3.45 0.39
C PHE A 84 0.42 2.60 1.34
N PHE A 85 0.10 1.35 0.99
CA PHE A 85 -0.64 0.46 1.89
C PHE A 85 0.13 0.09 3.17
N TYR A 86 1.46 -0.07 3.10
CA TYR A 86 2.27 -0.27 4.30
C TYR A 86 2.27 0.95 5.23
N LEU A 87 2.34 2.16 4.68
CA LEU A 87 2.22 3.40 5.47
C LEU A 87 0.81 3.54 6.06
N TYR A 88 -0.23 3.21 5.29
CA TYR A 88 -1.61 3.24 5.77
C TYR A 88 -1.80 2.27 6.95
N MET A 89 -1.33 1.04 6.81
CA MET A 89 -1.33 0.04 7.89
C MET A 89 -0.57 0.54 9.14
N PHE A 90 0.56 1.21 8.97
CA PHE A 90 1.32 1.78 10.07
C PHE A 90 0.56 2.93 10.78
N VAL A 91 -0.10 3.80 10.02
CA VAL A 91 -0.94 4.88 10.56
C VAL A 91 -2.12 4.32 11.34
N GLU A 92 -2.84 3.34 10.79
CA GLU A 92 -3.99 2.69 11.42
C GLU A 92 -3.60 1.97 12.72
N LEU A 93 -2.45 1.29 12.73
CA LEU A 93 -1.93 0.65 13.94
C LEU A 93 -1.62 1.66 15.05
N LEU A 94 -1.01 2.80 14.70
CA LEU A 94 -0.78 3.89 15.67
C LEU A 94 -2.07 4.56 16.12
N ALA A 95 -3.05 4.72 15.23
CA ALA A 95 -4.36 5.27 15.55
C ALA A 95 -5.06 4.44 16.63
N ILE A 96 -5.03 3.10 16.52
CA ILE A 96 -5.58 2.21 17.55
C ILE A 96 -5.01 2.55 18.92
N PHE A 97 -3.69 2.70 19.08
CA PHE A 97 -3.08 2.99 20.38
C PHE A 97 -3.43 4.37 20.93
N LEU A 98 -3.59 5.36 20.06
CA LEU A 98 -3.83 6.76 20.43
C LEU A 98 -5.32 7.06 20.67
N ASP A 99 -6.21 6.61 19.80
CA ASP A 99 -7.66 6.85 19.90
C ASP A 99 -8.33 5.99 20.97
N SER A 100 -7.84 4.76 21.19
CA SER A 100 -8.36 3.92 22.28
C SER A 100 -7.86 4.30 23.67
N ALA A 101 -6.93 5.27 23.74
CA ALA A 101 -6.24 5.70 24.95
C ALA A 101 -5.58 4.53 25.73
N ILE A 102 -5.16 3.46 25.03
CA ILE A 102 -4.29 2.41 25.63
C ILE A 102 -3.02 3.06 26.19
N ILE A 103 -2.49 4.06 25.50
CA ILE A 103 -1.49 4.98 26.04
C ILE A 103 -2.24 6.17 26.65
N PRO A 104 -2.19 6.35 27.99
CA PRO A 104 -2.86 7.48 28.63
C PRO A 104 -2.28 8.81 28.14
N THR A 105 -3.15 9.79 27.88
CA THR A 105 -2.76 11.14 27.42
C THR A 105 -1.83 11.86 28.39
N ALA A 106 -1.94 11.57 29.69
CA ALA A 106 -1.07 12.11 30.74
C ALA A 106 0.33 11.47 30.79
N HIS A 107 0.54 10.35 30.10
CA HIS A 107 1.83 9.66 30.12
C HIS A 107 2.86 10.40 29.26
N GLN A 108 4.11 10.48 29.73
CA GLN A 108 5.19 11.23 29.04
C GLN A 108 5.54 10.70 27.63
N VAL A 109 5.11 9.48 27.32
CA VAL A 109 5.33 8.83 26.01
C VAL A 109 4.28 9.24 24.98
N TYR A 110 3.09 9.71 25.41
CA TYR A 110 2.00 10.08 24.52
C TYR A 110 2.39 11.14 23.46
N PRO A 111 3.08 12.25 23.81
CA PRO A 111 3.50 13.25 22.83
C PRO A 111 4.43 12.71 21.74
N TRP A 112 5.24 11.70 22.06
CA TRP A 112 6.14 11.08 21.09
C TRP A 112 5.38 10.20 20.11
N PHE A 113 4.45 9.38 20.59
CA PHE A 113 3.60 8.56 19.72
C PHE A 113 2.68 9.42 18.86
N ALA A 114 2.10 10.48 19.42
CA ALA A 114 1.30 11.46 18.67
C ALA A 114 2.13 12.15 17.58
N ALA A 115 3.41 12.47 17.86
CA ALA A 115 4.31 13.04 16.86
C ALA A 115 4.67 12.05 15.75
N VAL A 116 4.94 10.77 16.09
CA VAL A 116 5.19 9.71 15.10
C VAL A 116 3.97 9.51 14.20
N TYR A 117 2.77 9.51 14.78
CA TYR A 117 1.51 9.42 14.06
C TYR A 117 1.28 10.62 13.12
N ALA A 118 1.48 11.84 13.60
CA ALA A 118 1.39 13.05 12.78
C ALA A 118 2.40 13.04 11.61
N GLY A 119 3.63 12.57 11.86
CA GLY A 119 4.63 12.35 10.82
C GLY A 119 4.19 11.31 9.80
N ALA A 120 3.65 10.18 10.27
CA ALA A 120 3.17 9.09 9.42
C ALA A 120 1.99 9.51 8.53
N LEU A 121 1.07 10.33 9.05
CA LEU A 121 0.02 10.96 8.23
C LEU A 121 0.62 11.82 7.12
N GLY A 122 1.56 12.71 7.44
CA GLY A 122 2.22 13.54 6.42
C GLY A 122 2.89 12.70 5.33
N ALA A 123 3.59 11.64 5.71
CA ALA A 123 4.22 10.72 4.77
C ALA A 123 3.22 9.92 3.93
N LEU A 124 2.08 9.50 4.51
CA LEU A 124 1.01 8.81 3.80
C LEU A 124 0.44 9.66 2.66
N TYR A 125 0.10 10.92 2.95
CA TYR A 125 -0.44 11.86 1.96
C TYR A 125 0.59 12.29 0.91
N TRP A 126 1.86 12.38 1.29
CA TRP A 126 2.94 12.56 0.32
C TRP A 126 3.10 11.34 -0.60
N CYS A 127 3.04 10.14 -0.02
CA CYS A 127 3.17 8.88 -0.75
C CYS A 127 2.08 8.73 -1.83
N ILE A 128 0.81 9.01 -1.50
CA ILE A 128 -0.27 8.95 -2.51
C ILE A 128 -0.08 9.99 -3.62
N LEU A 129 0.38 11.21 -3.28
CA LEU A 129 0.66 12.24 -4.28
C LEU A 129 1.75 11.79 -5.27
N ILE A 130 2.87 11.25 -4.78
CA ILE A 130 3.94 10.75 -5.66
C ILE A 130 3.47 9.54 -6.46
N ASN A 131 2.71 8.61 -5.86
CA ASN A 131 2.06 7.51 -6.58
C ASN A 131 1.17 8.02 -7.72
N GLY A 132 0.45 9.12 -7.52
CA GLY A 132 -0.35 9.74 -8.58
C GLY A 132 0.46 10.22 -9.78
N PHE A 133 1.72 10.60 -9.58
CA PHE A 133 2.62 10.99 -10.66
C PHE A 133 3.23 9.82 -11.42
N VAL A 134 3.27 8.61 -10.84
CA VAL A 134 3.79 7.40 -11.50
C VAL A 134 3.00 7.07 -12.76
N GLY A 135 1.69 7.32 -12.77
CA GLY A 135 0.84 7.09 -13.94
C GLY A 135 1.19 7.95 -15.17
N PHE A 136 1.92 9.06 -15.00
CA PHE A 136 2.41 9.88 -16.12
C PHE A 136 3.71 9.34 -16.75
N GLN A 137 4.29 8.28 -16.18
CA GLN A 137 5.50 7.63 -16.68
C GLN A 137 6.68 8.58 -16.91
N PHE A 138 6.82 9.64 -16.09
CA PHE A 138 7.98 10.53 -16.15
C PHE A 138 9.31 9.81 -15.88
N HIS A 139 9.25 8.69 -15.15
CA HIS A 139 10.35 7.80 -14.91
C HIS A 139 9.83 6.36 -14.97
N GLU A 140 10.66 5.43 -15.44
CA GLU A 140 10.30 4.02 -15.50
C GLU A 140 9.89 3.50 -14.11
N ASP A 141 8.68 2.96 -14.02
CA ASP A 141 8.11 2.44 -12.79
C ASP A 141 8.78 1.12 -12.38
N GLY A 142 8.86 0.85 -11.08
CA GLY A 142 9.51 -0.35 -10.55
C GLY A 142 11.03 -0.36 -10.62
N THR A 143 11.67 0.68 -11.20
CA THR A 143 13.12 0.87 -11.15
C THR A 143 13.61 1.07 -9.71
N PRO A 144 14.82 0.60 -9.36
CA PRO A 144 15.39 0.86 -8.04
C PRO A 144 15.47 2.35 -7.70
N MET A 145 15.71 3.21 -8.71
CA MET A 145 15.78 4.66 -8.55
C MET A 145 14.43 5.25 -8.16
N SER A 146 13.34 4.90 -8.85
CA SER A 146 11.97 5.31 -8.50
C SER A 146 11.62 4.92 -7.06
N LEU A 147 11.91 3.67 -6.67
CA LEU A 147 11.57 3.16 -5.34
C LEU A 147 12.37 3.82 -4.21
N TRP A 148 13.67 4.04 -4.41
CA TRP A 148 14.49 4.74 -3.42
C TRP A 148 14.12 6.21 -3.30
N PHE A 149 13.78 6.87 -4.41
CA PHE A 149 13.25 8.23 -4.39
C PHE A 149 11.95 8.31 -3.59
N LEU A 150 10.99 7.41 -3.85
CA LEU A 150 9.73 7.36 -3.12
C LEU A 150 9.96 7.14 -1.62
N ARG A 151 10.79 6.15 -1.25
CA ARG A 151 11.08 5.84 0.16
C ARG A 151 11.78 6.98 0.89
N LEU A 152 12.82 7.55 0.30
CA LEU A 152 13.59 8.63 0.92
C LEU A 152 12.78 9.92 1.02
N SER A 153 11.97 10.25 0.00
CA SER A 153 11.09 11.42 0.06
C SER A 153 9.99 11.26 1.11
N CYS A 154 9.35 10.09 1.21
CA CYS A 154 8.43 9.78 2.30
C CYS A 154 9.09 9.85 3.68
N LEU A 155 10.31 9.33 3.83
CA LEU A 155 11.07 9.40 5.08
C LEU A 155 11.45 10.84 5.45
N ALA A 156 11.80 11.68 4.47
CA ALA A 156 12.10 13.08 4.68
C ALA A 156 10.86 13.86 5.15
N ILE A 157 9.71 13.69 4.48
CA ILE A 157 8.44 14.31 4.89
C ILE A 157 7.99 13.81 6.26
N TRP A 158 8.12 12.50 6.52
CA TRP A 158 7.88 11.92 7.84
C TRP A 158 8.69 12.62 8.93
N GLY A 159 10.00 12.79 8.71
CA GLY A 159 10.92 13.45 9.65
C GLY A 159 10.59 14.93 9.87
N ILE A 160 10.23 15.66 8.81
CA ILE A 160 9.84 17.08 8.89
C ILE A 160 8.56 17.24 9.71
N CYS A 161 7.50 16.47 9.38
CA CYS A 161 6.23 16.53 10.10
C CYS A 161 6.37 16.05 11.55
N PHE A 162 7.17 15.00 11.80
CA PHE A 162 7.50 14.52 13.14
C PHE A 162 8.20 15.60 13.97
N PHE A 163 9.22 16.25 13.40
CA PHE A 163 9.97 17.31 14.08
C PHE A 163 9.07 18.50 14.44
N ILE A 164 8.23 18.95 13.50
CA ILE A 164 7.28 20.04 13.73
C ILE A 164 6.28 19.67 14.85
N ALA A 165 5.77 18.44 14.86
CA ALA A 165 4.85 17.98 15.89
C ALA A 165 5.49 17.95 17.28
N ILE A 166 6.66 17.30 17.43
CA ILE A 166 7.32 17.20 18.74
C ILE A 166 7.82 18.56 19.24
N ALA A 167 8.32 19.42 18.34
CA ALA A 167 8.72 20.78 18.68
C ALA A 167 7.52 21.61 19.18
N THR A 168 6.34 21.41 18.58
CA THR A 168 5.10 22.06 19.01
C THR A 168 4.65 21.57 20.39
N PHE A 169 4.65 20.25 20.62
CA PHE A 169 4.19 19.68 21.89
C PHE A 169 5.11 20.01 23.07
N LYS A 170 6.43 20.05 22.84
CA LYS A 170 7.42 20.37 23.90
C LYS A 170 7.76 21.85 24.02
N GLY A 171 7.18 22.71 23.18
CA GLY A 171 7.46 24.14 23.20
C GLY A 171 8.92 24.48 22.83
N PHE A 172 9.50 23.78 21.86
CA PHE A 172 10.91 23.95 21.50
C PHE A 172 11.10 25.15 20.54
N VAL A 173 12.04 26.05 20.90
CA VAL A 173 12.43 27.25 20.14
C VAL A 173 11.26 28.23 19.92
N SER A 174 10.63 28.18 18.75
CA SER A 174 9.60 29.13 18.28
C SER A 174 8.23 28.47 18.14
N PHE A 175 8.15 27.15 18.34
CA PHE A 175 6.90 26.42 18.29
C PHE A 175 6.27 26.42 19.68
N SER A 176 4.99 26.78 19.77
CA SER A 176 4.23 26.78 21.02
C SER A 176 2.94 26.01 20.82
N PHE A 177 2.55 25.24 21.83
CA PHE A 177 1.25 24.56 21.89
C PHE A 177 0.07 25.55 21.92
N THR A 178 0.27 26.81 22.31
CA THR A 178 -0.77 27.85 22.32
C THR A 178 -1.05 28.44 20.93
N LYS A 179 -0.03 28.51 20.07
CA LYS A 179 -0.11 28.99 18.67
C LYS A 179 0.54 27.98 17.72
N PRO A 180 -0.04 26.78 17.55
CA PRO A 180 0.56 25.67 16.82
C PRO A 180 0.37 25.79 15.29
N ILE A 181 0.79 26.91 14.70
CA ILE A 181 0.62 27.20 13.26
C ILE A 181 1.33 26.14 12.40
N GLY A 182 2.55 25.74 12.78
CA GLY A 182 3.32 24.72 12.06
C GLY A 182 2.59 23.38 12.00
N LEU A 183 2.07 22.92 13.14
CA LEU A 183 1.29 21.69 13.23
C LEU A 183 -0.02 21.79 12.43
N PHE A 184 -0.67 22.95 12.43
CA PHE A 184 -1.88 23.17 11.63
C PHE A 184 -1.61 22.98 10.13
N ILE A 185 -0.50 23.53 9.64
CA ILE A 185 -0.11 23.40 8.24
C ILE A 185 0.21 21.94 7.90
N THR A 186 1.04 21.26 8.69
CA THR A 186 1.48 19.90 8.39
C THR A 186 0.40 18.83 8.57
N TYR A 187 -0.49 19.00 9.56
CA TYR A 187 -1.50 18.00 9.91
C TYR A 187 -2.82 18.15 9.14
N LEU A 188 -3.20 19.38 8.75
CA LEU A 188 -4.47 19.64 8.06
C LEU A 188 -4.27 20.14 6.63
N MET A 189 -3.53 21.22 6.44
CA MET A 189 -3.44 21.86 5.12
C MET A 189 -2.65 21.01 4.12
N PHE A 190 -1.49 20.50 4.53
CA PHE A 190 -0.62 19.73 3.65
C PHE A 190 -1.32 18.46 3.11
N PRO A 191 -1.97 17.62 3.94
CA PRO A 191 -2.82 16.53 3.46
C PRO A 191 -3.88 16.96 2.45
N ALA A 192 -4.61 18.05 2.74
CA ALA A 192 -5.67 18.53 1.85
C ALA A 192 -5.12 18.97 0.48
N VAL A 193 -3.97 19.65 0.47
CA VAL A 193 -3.28 20.06 -0.76
C VAL A 193 -2.77 18.83 -1.53
N CYS A 194 -2.20 17.84 -0.84
CA CYS A 194 -1.74 16.61 -1.47
C CYS A 194 -2.89 15.86 -2.17
N VAL A 195 -4.04 15.72 -1.50
CA VAL A 195 -5.23 15.08 -2.08
C VAL A 195 -5.75 15.88 -3.27
N LEU A 196 -5.82 17.21 -3.17
CA LEU A 196 -6.26 18.06 -4.28
C LEU A 196 -5.40 17.86 -5.54
N ILE A 197 -4.08 17.91 -5.38
CA ILE A 197 -3.12 17.71 -6.48
C ILE A 197 -3.27 16.30 -7.05
N TYR A 198 -3.39 15.28 -6.19
CA TYR A 198 -3.60 13.90 -6.60
C TYR A 198 -4.89 13.74 -7.43
N VAL A 199 -6.03 14.25 -6.95
CA VAL A 199 -7.31 14.12 -7.66
C VAL A 199 -7.27 14.82 -9.02
N VAL A 200 -6.71 16.04 -9.08
CA VAL A 200 -6.58 16.78 -10.34
C VAL A 200 -5.65 16.03 -11.30
N SER A 201 -4.52 15.51 -10.82
CA SER A 201 -3.58 14.78 -11.66
C SER A 201 -4.18 13.48 -12.18
N GLN A 202 -4.90 12.72 -11.36
CA GLN A 202 -5.58 11.49 -11.80
C GLN A 202 -6.68 11.78 -12.82
N LEU A 203 -7.47 12.84 -12.62
CA LEU A 203 -8.49 13.24 -13.60
C LEU A 203 -7.87 13.61 -14.95
N VAL A 204 -6.77 14.37 -14.95
CA VAL A 204 -6.06 14.72 -16.19
C VAL A 204 -5.55 13.48 -16.90
N LEU A 205 -4.94 12.54 -16.16
CA LEU A 205 -4.44 11.28 -16.70
C LEU A 205 -5.57 10.47 -17.35
N VAL A 206 -6.69 10.27 -16.64
CA VAL A 206 -7.80 9.46 -17.15
C VAL A 206 -8.43 10.11 -18.39
N ILE A 207 -8.63 11.43 -18.38
CA ILE A 207 -9.28 12.13 -19.50
C ILE A 207 -8.40 12.18 -20.75
N ARG A 208 -7.07 12.27 -20.59
CA ARG A 208 -6.13 12.45 -21.70
C ARG A 208 -5.54 11.15 -22.25
N THR A 209 -5.40 10.13 -21.40
CA THR A 209 -4.59 8.95 -21.72
C THR A 209 -5.40 7.65 -21.75
N LEU A 210 -6.46 7.51 -20.94
CA LEU A 210 -7.21 6.26 -20.83
C LEU A 210 -8.49 6.26 -21.67
N ASP A 211 -8.75 5.13 -22.32
CA ASP A 211 -10.01 4.90 -23.06
C ASP A 211 -11.17 4.48 -22.14
N ASP A 212 -10.89 3.77 -21.03
CA ASP A 212 -11.91 3.35 -20.06
C ASP A 212 -12.27 4.49 -19.10
N ARG A 213 -13.42 5.12 -19.36
CA ARG A 213 -13.94 6.24 -18.53
C ARG A 213 -14.68 5.78 -17.28
N TRP A 214 -14.95 4.49 -17.10
CA TRP A 214 -15.59 4.00 -15.86
C TRP A 214 -14.75 4.28 -14.62
N VAL A 215 -13.44 4.34 -14.79
CA VAL A 215 -12.43 4.66 -13.77
C VAL A 215 -12.65 6.04 -13.14
N ILE A 216 -13.25 6.98 -13.87
CA ILE A 216 -13.61 8.32 -13.34
C ILE A 216 -14.56 8.19 -12.15
N GLY A 217 -15.46 7.20 -12.18
CA GLY A 217 -16.37 6.91 -11.09
C GLY A 217 -15.64 6.62 -9.78
N ASP A 218 -14.57 5.81 -9.82
CA ASP A 218 -13.79 5.47 -8.63
C ASP A 218 -13.09 6.70 -8.03
N ILE A 219 -12.56 7.61 -8.87
CA ILE A 219 -11.98 8.89 -8.40
C ILE A 219 -13.04 9.77 -7.73
N ILE A 220 -14.22 9.90 -8.36
CA ILE A 220 -15.32 10.72 -7.82
C ILE A 220 -15.81 10.15 -6.50
N PHE A 221 -16.06 8.84 -6.41
CA PHE A 221 -16.51 8.21 -5.16
C PHE A 221 -15.45 8.31 -4.07
N GLY A 222 -14.17 8.08 -4.38
CA GLY A 222 -13.08 8.24 -3.43
C GLY A 222 -12.98 9.67 -2.88
N THR A 223 -13.07 10.66 -3.77
CA THR A 223 -13.05 12.09 -3.39
C THR A 223 -14.29 12.45 -2.57
N ALA A 224 -15.46 11.93 -2.95
CA ALA A 224 -16.71 12.16 -2.21
C ALA A 224 -16.62 11.61 -0.78
N PHE A 225 -16.13 10.37 -0.59
CA PHE A 225 -15.93 9.82 0.75
C PHE A 225 -14.93 10.64 1.57
N TYR A 226 -13.81 11.07 0.98
CA TYR A 226 -12.85 11.93 1.66
C TYR A 226 -13.47 13.26 2.13
N VAL A 227 -14.18 13.96 1.24
CA VAL A 227 -14.81 15.25 1.54
C VAL A 227 -15.94 15.09 2.57
N VAL A 228 -16.80 14.09 2.38
CA VAL A 228 -17.88 13.78 3.34
C VAL A 228 -17.30 13.44 4.71
N GLY A 229 -16.25 12.63 4.78
CA GLY A 229 -15.54 12.34 6.03
C GLY A 229 -15.06 13.60 6.74
N CYS A 230 -14.36 14.48 6.02
CA CYS A 230 -13.90 15.77 6.57
C CYS A 230 -15.06 16.66 7.06
N VAL A 231 -16.16 16.72 6.30
CA VAL A 231 -17.35 17.51 6.68
C VAL A 231 -18.02 16.92 7.92
N LEU A 232 -18.17 15.60 8.01
CA LEU A 232 -18.73 14.93 9.18
C LEU A 232 -17.87 15.18 10.43
N LEU A 233 -16.55 15.17 10.28
CA LEU A 233 -15.62 15.44 11.37
C LEU A 233 -15.67 16.91 11.84
N PHE A 234 -15.51 17.88 10.94
CA PHE A 234 -15.31 19.28 11.33
C PHE A 234 -16.62 20.07 11.53
N ALA A 235 -17.70 19.70 10.85
CA ALA A 235 -18.97 20.43 10.91
C ALA A 235 -20.02 19.72 11.78
N PHE A 236 -20.17 18.40 11.63
CA PHE A 236 -21.30 17.66 12.20
C PHE A 236 -20.98 16.78 13.42
N SER A 237 -19.70 16.63 13.80
CA SER A 237 -19.28 15.69 14.85
C SER A 237 -20.07 15.82 16.16
N VAL A 238 -20.24 17.04 16.68
CA VAL A 238 -21.01 17.28 17.91
C VAL A 238 -22.50 16.96 17.72
N LYS A 239 -23.08 17.34 16.58
CA LYS A 239 -24.50 17.08 16.28
C LYS A 239 -24.80 15.59 16.18
N ILE A 240 -23.89 14.82 15.59
CA ILE A 240 -23.97 13.36 15.50
C ILE A 240 -23.86 12.76 16.91
N CYS A 241 -22.86 13.20 17.67
CA CYS A 241 -22.63 12.69 19.02
C CYS A 241 -23.84 12.90 19.95
N ASP A 242 -24.46 14.08 19.91
CA ASP A 242 -25.69 14.37 20.67
C ASP A 242 -26.88 13.54 20.18
N ALA A 243 -27.05 13.41 18.85
CA ALA A 243 -28.17 12.69 18.25
C ALA A 243 -28.15 11.17 18.55
N VAL A 244 -26.96 10.58 18.65
CA VAL A 244 -26.77 9.15 18.94
C VAL A 244 -26.42 8.94 20.42
N SER A 245 -26.81 9.84 21.33
CA SER A 245 -26.69 9.68 22.78
C SER A 245 -25.27 9.31 23.27
N HIS A 246 -24.23 9.84 22.63
CA HIS A 246 -22.82 9.54 22.89
C HIS A 246 -22.38 8.09 22.60
N TYR A 247 -23.09 7.32 21.77
CA TYR A 247 -22.61 5.99 21.36
C TYR A 247 -21.59 6.06 20.21
N ILE A 248 -21.72 7.06 19.34
CA ILE A 248 -20.88 7.26 18.15
C ILE A 248 -20.56 8.75 18.04
N ASP A 249 -19.36 9.10 17.56
CA ASP A 249 -18.94 10.47 17.30
C ASP A 249 -18.53 10.68 15.84
N GLY A 250 -18.12 11.91 15.50
CA GLY A 250 -17.66 12.22 14.15
C GLY A 250 -16.35 11.52 13.76
N VAL A 251 -15.53 11.08 14.73
CA VAL A 251 -14.26 10.38 14.45
C VAL A 251 -14.55 9.00 13.88
N PHE A 252 -15.56 8.28 14.41
CA PHE A 252 -16.01 7.01 13.84
C PHE A 252 -16.37 7.12 12.34
N PHE A 253 -17.23 8.09 11.99
CA PHE A 253 -17.65 8.28 10.60
C PHE A 253 -16.52 8.77 9.71
N PHE A 254 -15.62 9.60 10.25
CA PHE A 254 -14.41 10.02 9.54
C PHE A 254 -13.53 8.82 9.20
N THR A 255 -13.19 7.98 10.18
CA THR A 255 -12.35 6.79 9.96
C THR A 255 -13.01 5.82 8.97
N LEU A 256 -14.32 5.62 9.05
CA LEU A 256 -15.06 4.80 8.08
C LEU A 256 -14.98 5.39 6.67
N CYS A 257 -15.20 6.69 6.52
CA CYS A 257 -15.11 7.36 5.21
C CYS A 257 -13.67 7.33 4.66
N MET A 258 -12.65 7.45 5.52
CA MET A 258 -11.25 7.32 5.11
C MET A 258 -10.92 5.92 4.63
N LEU A 259 -11.42 4.88 5.31
CA LEU A 259 -11.31 3.49 4.84
C LEU A 259 -11.94 3.32 3.47
N LEU A 260 -13.18 3.81 3.27
CA LEU A 260 -13.85 3.74 1.98
C LEU A 260 -13.11 4.53 0.89
N ALA A 261 -12.53 5.68 1.21
CA ALA A 261 -11.71 6.44 0.28
C ALA A 261 -10.45 5.66 -0.14
N VAL A 262 -9.75 5.02 0.81
CA VAL A 262 -8.59 4.16 0.52
C VAL A 262 -8.99 2.94 -0.31
N MET A 263 -10.16 2.36 -0.07
CA MET A 263 -10.70 1.27 -0.90
C MET A 263 -10.96 1.73 -2.34
N MET A 264 -11.45 2.96 -2.54
CA MET A 264 -11.62 3.50 -3.89
C MET A 264 -10.29 3.82 -4.57
N VAL A 265 -9.26 4.23 -3.81
CA VAL A 265 -7.89 4.36 -4.35
C VAL A 265 -7.33 3.01 -4.80
N TYR A 266 -7.55 1.94 -4.01
CA TYR A 266 -7.20 0.58 -4.41
C TYR A 266 -7.95 0.16 -5.68
N LYS A 267 -9.26 0.37 -5.73
CA LYS A 267 -10.10 0.00 -6.86
C LYS A 267 -9.72 0.76 -8.13
N TYR A 268 -9.42 2.05 -8.00
CA TYR A 268 -8.86 2.87 -9.07
C TYR A 268 -7.56 2.25 -9.62
N TRP A 269 -6.60 1.93 -8.74
CA TRP A 269 -5.33 1.31 -9.13
C TRP A 269 -5.52 -0.07 -9.80
N ASP A 270 -6.44 -0.88 -9.27
CA ASP A 270 -6.77 -2.18 -9.84
C ASP A 270 -7.41 -2.04 -11.23
N SER A 271 -8.27 -1.03 -11.42
CA SER A 271 -8.99 -0.82 -12.67
C SER A 271 -8.11 -0.31 -13.81
N ILE A 272 -7.01 0.37 -13.52
CA ILE A 272 -6.04 0.82 -14.53
C ILE A 272 -4.98 -0.25 -14.87
N THR A 273 -4.99 -1.40 -14.18
CA THR A 273 -4.01 -2.50 -14.33
C THR A 273 -4.68 -3.82 -14.77
N LYS A 274 -5.71 -3.74 -15.61
CA LYS A 274 -6.55 -4.90 -16.01
C LYS A 274 -5.90 -5.85 -17.03
N GLU A 275 -4.92 -5.40 -17.80
CA GLU A 275 -4.35 -6.10 -18.98
C GLU A 275 -3.47 -7.31 -18.63
N ASP A 276 -3.35 -7.61 -17.34
CA ASP A 276 -2.38 -8.54 -16.79
C ASP A 276 -2.95 -9.97 -16.61
N LEU A 277 -4.27 -10.08 -16.50
CA LEU A 277 -4.97 -11.35 -16.24
C LEU A 277 -5.38 -12.08 -17.51
N GLU A 278 -5.49 -11.40 -18.65
CA GLU A 278 -5.84 -12.04 -19.93
C GLU A 278 -4.71 -12.89 -20.52
N PHE A 279 -3.46 -12.58 -20.18
CA PHE A 279 -2.29 -13.38 -20.62
C PHE A 279 -2.00 -14.60 -19.72
N SER A 280 -2.66 -14.72 -18.56
CA SER A 280 -2.50 -15.87 -17.66
C SER A 280 -3.56 -16.96 -17.89
N VAL A 281 -4.58 -16.69 -18.72
CA VAL A 281 -5.59 -17.68 -19.13
C VAL A 281 -5.48 -17.97 -20.63
N GLY A 282 -4.26 -18.26 -21.10
CA GLY A 282 -3.98 -18.51 -22.52
C GLY A 282 -3.12 -19.75 -22.83
N SER A 283 -2.80 -20.61 -21.86
CA SER A 283 -2.04 -21.85 -22.13
C SER A 283 -2.93 -23.06 -22.47
N LYS A 284 -4.26 -22.89 -22.51
CA LYS A 284 -5.21 -23.94 -22.92
C LYS A 284 -6.41 -23.38 -23.68
N GLN A 285 -6.21 -22.70 -24.81
CA GLN A 285 -7.30 -22.55 -25.77
C GLN A 285 -6.78 -22.65 -27.21
N ALA A 286 -7.39 -23.63 -27.91
CA ALA A 286 -7.23 -23.98 -29.32
C ALA A 286 -5.91 -24.67 -29.74
N VAL A 287 -5.78 -25.92 -29.32
CA VAL A 287 -5.31 -26.97 -30.24
C VAL A 287 -6.25 -26.93 -31.44
N TRP A 288 -5.84 -26.26 -32.51
CA TRP A 288 -6.44 -26.49 -33.82
C TRP A 288 -6.01 -27.89 -34.25
N GLU A 289 -6.78 -28.91 -33.87
CA GLU A 289 -6.76 -30.16 -34.60
C GLU A 289 -7.22 -29.83 -36.03
N VAL A 290 -6.26 -29.65 -36.93
CA VAL A 290 -6.52 -29.80 -38.35
C VAL A 290 -6.78 -31.30 -38.56
N LYS A 291 -8.04 -31.72 -38.43
CA LYS A 291 -8.49 -32.98 -39.01
C LYS A 291 -8.66 -32.73 -40.49
N ASP A 292 -7.63 -33.07 -41.27
CA ASP A 292 -7.70 -33.13 -42.73
C ASP A 292 -8.87 -34.03 -43.15
N PRO A 293 -9.91 -33.51 -43.83
CA PRO A 293 -11.07 -34.31 -44.22
C PRO A 293 -10.94 -34.91 -45.63
N LEU A 294 -9.72 -35.13 -46.15
CA LEU A 294 -9.51 -35.54 -47.56
C LEU A 294 -8.63 -36.78 -47.77
N LEU A 295 -8.63 -37.74 -46.83
CA LEU A 295 -8.15 -39.09 -47.15
C LEU A 295 -9.35 -40.03 -47.37
N PRO A 296 -9.65 -40.43 -48.62
CA PRO A 296 -10.66 -41.45 -48.88
C PRO A 296 -10.17 -42.79 -48.34
N ALA A 297 -11.08 -43.51 -47.69
CA ALA A 297 -10.86 -44.84 -47.16
C ALA A 297 -10.36 -45.81 -48.25
N GLY A 298 -9.24 -46.48 -47.96
CA GLY A 298 -8.87 -47.74 -48.63
C GLY A 298 -7.51 -47.74 -49.29
N SER A 299 -6.49 -48.16 -48.54
CA SER A 299 -5.60 -49.25 -48.97
C SER A 299 -4.68 -49.64 -47.82
N GLU A 300 -4.64 -50.93 -47.55
CA GLU A 300 -3.71 -51.65 -46.69
C GLU A 300 -2.32 -51.00 -46.62
N TYR A 301 -1.78 -50.83 -45.42
CA TYR A 301 -0.58 -51.50 -44.91
C TYR A 301 -0.34 -50.95 -43.49
N ALA A 302 -0.89 -51.64 -42.49
CA ALA A 302 -0.52 -51.44 -41.11
C ALA A 302 0.78 -52.21 -40.85
N MET A 303 1.83 -51.53 -40.40
CA MET A 303 2.80 -52.13 -39.49
C MET A 303 3.18 -51.11 -38.41
N GLU A 304 2.81 -51.52 -37.21
CA GLU A 304 3.18 -51.15 -35.85
C GLU A 304 4.43 -50.27 -35.64
N ASP A 305 4.29 -49.23 -34.81
CA ASP A 305 5.05 -49.14 -33.56
C ASP A 305 4.42 -48.09 -32.61
N ASP A 306 3.55 -48.58 -31.72
CA ASP A 306 3.14 -47.89 -30.50
C ASP A 306 4.05 -48.35 -29.35
N GLN A 307 5.00 -47.51 -28.93
CA GLN A 307 5.60 -47.58 -27.59
C GLN A 307 5.43 -46.26 -26.84
N GLN A 308 4.25 -46.12 -26.26
CA GLN A 308 4.05 -45.96 -24.82
C GLN A 308 4.75 -44.77 -24.13
N SER A 309 3.99 -43.68 -24.04
CA SER A 309 3.74 -42.91 -22.80
C SER A 309 4.66 -43.19 -21.60
N GLN A 310 5.59 -42.27 -21.30
CA GLN A 310 6.09 -42.07 -19.94
C GLN A 310 5.81 -40.66 -19.44
N PHE A 311 4.68 -40.60 -18.74
CA PHE A 311 4.38 -39.64 -17.69
C PHE A 311 5.45 -39.77 -16.60
N ARG A 312 6.17 -38.69 -16.28
CA ARG A 312 6.79 -38.50 -14.95
C ARG A 312 6.61 -37.07 -14.50
N GLY A 313 5.56 -36.84 -13.72
CA GLY A 313 5.58 -35.79 -12.72
C GLY A 313 6.32 -36.27 -11.49
N ALA A 314 7.21 -35.44 -10.93
CA ALA A 314 7.47 -35.27 -9.49
C ALA A 314 8.66 -34.33 -9.33
N GLY A 315 8.50 -33.34 -8.45
CA GLY A 315 9.42 -32.23 -8.24
C GLY A 315 10.78 -32.59 -7.65
N GLY A 316 11.60 -31.55 -7.54
CA GLY A 316 12.89 -31.61 -6.86
C GLY A 316 13.85 -30.53 -7.35
N SER A 317 13.74 -29.33 -6.77
CA SER A 317 14.83 -28.67 -6.04
C SER A 317 16.28 -28.77 -6.56
N LEU A 318 16.88 -27.58 -6.76
CA LEU A 318 18.29 -27.18 -6.56
C LEU A 318 19.36 -27.62 -7.58
N ILE A 319 20.04 -26.60 -8.12
CA ILE A 319 21.50 -26.37 -8.14
C ILE A 319 22.42 -27.59 -8.45
N PHE A 320 23.31 -27.36 -9.43
CA PHE A 320 24.55 -28.08 -9.71
C PHE A 320 24.48 -29.25 -10.72
N GLY A 321 24.83 -28.96 -11.97
CA GLY A 321 25.12 -29.97 -12.98
C GLY A 321 26.50 -30.57 -12.76
N GLY A 322 26.54 -31.80 -12.26
CA GLY A 322 27.74 -32.62 -12.15
C GLY A 322 27.42 -34.08 -12.37
N GLY A 323 27.87 -34.61 -13.51
CA GLY A 323 28.34 -35.99 -13.74
C GLY A 323 27.43 -37.18 -13.39
N GLY A 324 27.25 -38.05 -14.39
CA GLY A 324 27.26 -39.50 -14.11
C GLY A 324 26.27 -40.33 -14.91
N ASN A 325 26.84 -41.35 -15.55
CA ASN A 325 26.25 -42.59 -16.05
C ASN A 325 25.56 -42.55 -17.42
N THR A 326 26.23 -42.97 -18.49
CA THR A 326 26.66 -44.35 -18.87
C THR A 326 25.52 -45.29 -19.23
N MET A 327 25.71 -45.90 -20.41
CA MET A 327 25.10 -47.13 -20.95
C MET A 327 23.75 -46.96 -21.66
N TYR A 328 23.75 -46.90 -22.99
CA TYR A 328 23.75 -48.08 -23.87
C TYR A 328 23.96 -47.62 -25.32
N ALA A 329 24.96 -48.19 -25.98
CA ALA A 329 25.14 -48.06 -27.43
C ALA A 329 24.28 -49.10 -28.15
N PRO A 330 23.95 -48.85 -29.42
CA PRO A 330 24.19 -49.87 -30.42
C PRO A 330 25.13 -49.36 -31.51
N SER A 331 26.09 -50.23 -31.80
CA SER A 331 27.10 -50.19 -32.84
C SER A 331 26.53 -50.06 -34.25
N ILE A 332 27.02 -49.09 -35.02
CA ILE A 332 27.25 -49.27 -36.47
C ILE A 332 28.66 -48.81 -36.79
N GLN A 333 29.38 -49.73 -37.43
CA GLN A 333 30.79 -49.74 -37.70
C GLN A 333 30.98 -49.29 -39.16
N TYR A 334 31.60 -48.14 -39.38
CA TYR A 334 32.30 -47.83 -40.63
C TYR A 334 33.64 -47.17 -40.31
N SER A 335 34.68 -47.88 -40.73
CA SER A 335 36.08 -47.54 -40.60
C SER A 335 36.53 -46.59 -41.71
N GLN A 336 37.18 -45.48 -41.37
CA GLN A 336 38.28 -44.94 -42.18
C GLN A 336 39.24 -44.06 -41.34
N HIS A 337 40.44 -44.63 -41.15
CA HIS A 337 41.76 -44.03 -40.94
C HIS A 337 41.93 -42.49 -41.07
N GLN A 338 42.55 -41.83 -40.07
CA GLN A 338 43.96 -41.34 -40.08
C GLN A 338 44.25 -40.31 -38.97
N GLY A 339 45.43 -40.41 -38.34
CA GLY A 339 46.16 -39.23 -37.84
C GLY A 339 46.31 -39.08 -36.33
N ALA A 340 47.46 -39.49 -35.80
CA ALA A 340 47.89 -39.39 -34.42
C ALA A 340 48.57 -38.04 -34.08
N TYR A 341 48.98 -37.93 -32.79
CA TYR A 341 49.78 -36.89 -32.09
C TYR A 341 48.96 -35.74 -31.46
N GLY A 342 48.99 -35.47 -30.16
CA GLY A 342 49.77 -36.03 -29.04
C GLY A 342 50.07 -34.92 -28.01
N ASN A 343 49.72 -35.14 -26.74
CA ASN A 343 50.12 -34.41 -25.51
C ASN A 343 49.84 -32.89 -25.41
N GLY A 344 49.41 -32.30 -24.30
CA GLY A 344 49.33 -32.74 -22.91
C GLY A 344 49.63 -31.54 -21.99
N HIS A 345 49.00 -31.51 -20.81
CA HIS A 345 49.23 -30.59 -19.65
C HIS A 345 48.63 -29.17 -19.77
N ASN A 346 47.52 -28.82 -19.10
CA ASN A 346 47.30 -28.61 -17.64
C ASN A 346 48.25 -27.52 -17.09
N GLY A 347 47.80 -26.30 -16.78
CA GLY A 347 46.97 -25.95 -15.62
C GLY A 347 47.87 -25.90 -14.38
N GLY A 348 47.97 -24.89 -13.52
CA GLY A 348 47.35 -23.60 -13.26
C GLY A 348 47.99 -23.07 -11.95
N TYR A 349 47.69 -21.82 -11.56
CA TYR A 349 47.57 -21.24 -10.20
C TYR A 349 48.49 -21.77 -9.05
N ASN A 350 49.09 -20.97 -8.16
CA ASN A 350 48.61 -19.77 -7.48
C ASN A 350 49.74 -19.23 -6.57
N ASN A 351 49.62 -17.96 -6.18
CA ASN A 351 50.02 -17.33 -4.91
C ASN A 351 51.40 -17.61 -4.26
N GLY A 352 52.20 -16.54 -4.20
CA GLY A 352 52.27 -15.68 -3.02
C GLY A 352 53.15 -16.13 -1.85
N LEU A 353 54.24 -15.39 -1.62
CA LEU A 353 54.83 -15.07 -0.31
C LEU A 353 55.83 -13.92 -0.48
N TYR A 354 55.80 -13.01 0.51
CA TYR A 354 56.55 -11.76 0.72
C TYR A 354 55.93 -10.47 0.18
#